data_AF-A0A1J4JWM5-F1
#
_entry.id   AF-A0A1J4JWM5-F1
#
_cell.length_a   1.000
_cell.length_b   1.000
_cell.length_c   1.000
_cell.angle_alpha   90.00
_cell.angle_beta   90.00
_cell.angle_gamma   90.00
#
_symmetry.space_group_name_H-M   'P 1'
#
loop_
_entity.id
_entity.type
_entity.pdbx_description
1 polymer ?
#
loop_
_entity_poly.entity_id
_entity_poly.type
_entity_poly.pdbx_seq_one_letter_code
_entity_poly.pdbx_strand_id
1 'polypeptide(L)'
;MNTSYDQMEIQPDSQFLYEWEFNQDEEDVDLVIKYPPTFNPKSIKVEFTEDKKGIKVHVPGLLPIVCGHLGGSITGHSTSISSTSYTITMTKETPIQWLLLTDDIHPTENICDPMTSFFIATALINNREEQSQQAGLEALTRSALWGFMPAVRAFVRINLNSSNENLSHMAVALLQKASDYYGVPDMQFWLGMILYTNDSTRVQSLSYFSKAAEGGVVEARSRIGQLLSPLSEVPFETKDASKASQILEAVLQLLPDEPIALSELSKLLYNGVGVELNEERAKELHGRLKKIVPEAPDLVKQKASRNATKTEDGASKSFHISVVDVVAAASILLFISVGAYSIYRYFRRRK
;
A
#
# COMPACT_ATOMS: atom_id res chain seq x y z
N MET A 1 9.78 -23.06 -19.28
CA MET A 1 9.56 -22.44 -17.95
C MET A 1 8.97 -23.50 -17.04
N ASN A 2 9.48 -23.61 -15.83
CA ASN A 2 8.96 -24.57 -14.85
C ASN A 2 7.59 -24.04 -14.39
N THR A 3 6.50 -24.65 -14.86
CA THR A 3 5.13 -24.15 -14.70
C THR A 3 4.63 -24.15 -13.25
N SER A 4 5.43 -24.62 -12.29
CA SER A 4 4.98 -24.73 -10.89
C SER A 4 4.87 -23.40 -10.16
N TYR A 5 5.63 -22.38 -10.55
CA TYR A 5 5.67 -21.10 -9.81
C TYR A 5 4.62 -20.08 -10.27
N ASP A 6 4.00 -20.28 -11.43
CA ASP A 6 2.99 -19.35 -11.97
C ASP A 6 1.70 -19.33 -11.14
N GLN A 7 1.51 -20.33 -10.28
CA GLN A 7 0.35 -20.46 -9.38
C GLN A 7 0.70 -20.24 -7.91
N MET A 8 1.96 -19.98 -7.58
CA MET A 8 2.37 -19.77 -6.20
C MET A 8 2.21 -18.31 -5.79
N GLU A 9 1.86 -18.09 -4.54
CA GLU A 9 1.61 -16.76 -3.99
C GLU A 9 2.17 -16.68 -2.57
N ILE A 10 2.72 -15.53 -2.20
CA ILE A 10 3.22 -15.28 -0.85
C ILE A 10 2.06 -15.31 0.12
N GLN A 11 2.07 -16.22 1.10
CA GLN A 11 1.04 -16.24 2.13
C GLN A 11 1.18 -15.00 3.06
N PRO A 12 0.08 -14.44 3.61
CA PRO A 12 0.13 -13.24 4.45
C PRO A 12 1.05 -13.39 5.66
N ASP A 13 1.05 -14.57 6.28
CA ASP A 13 1.90 -14.89 7.42
C ASP A 13 3.39 -15.02 7.06
N SER A 14 3.73 -15.08 5.76
CA SER A 14 5.07 -15.27 5.24
C SER A 14 5.63 -14.01 4.56
N GLN A 15 4.86 -12.91 4.50
CA GLN A 15 5.27 -11.64 3.86
C GLN A 15 6.60 -11.11 4.39
N PHE A 16 6.86 -11.27 5.69
CA PHE A 16 8.08 -10.78 6.33
C PHE A 16 9.37 -11.37 5.74
N LEU A 17 9.30 -12.55 5.12
CA LEU A 17 10.48 -13.19 4.51
C LEU A 17 10.97 -12.43 3.27
N TYR A 18 10.06 -11.76 2.57
CA TYR A 18 10.33 -11.11 1.28
C TYR A 18 10.72 -9.64 1.44
N GLU A 19 10.85 -9.14 2.67
CA GLU A 19 11.35 -7.80 2.99
C GLU A 19 12.80 -7.88 3.53
N TRP A 20 13.66 -8.57 2.79
CA TRP A 20 15.06 -8.73 3.16
C TRP A 20 15.89 -7.45 2.94
N GLU A 21 16.97 -7.34 3.71
CA GLU A 21 17.92 -6.23 3.62
C GLU A 21 19.24 -6.73 3.03
N PHE A 22 19.90 -5.88 2.26
CA PHE A 22 21.21 -6.13 1.69
C PHE A 22 22.16 -5.03 2.16
N ASN A 23 23.19 -5.43 2.90
CA ASN A 23 24.29 -4.58 3.33
C ASN A 23 25.57 -5.11 2.71
N GLN A 24 26.54 -4.23 2.44
CA GLN A 24 27.81 -4.66 1.84
C GLN A 24 28.91 -3.67 2.14
N ASP A 25 30.14 -4.15 2.04
CA ASP A 25 31.32 -3.32 1.82
C ASP A 25 31.97 -3.71 0.48
N GLU A 26 33.26 -3.46 0.30
CA GLU A 26 33.96 -3.85 -0.92
C GLU A 26 34.15 -5.36 -1.03
N GLU A 27 34.38 -6.07 0.08
CA GLU A 27 34.77 -7.49 0.11
C GLU A 27 33.59 -8.43 0.34
N ASP A 28 32.65 -8.05 1.20
CA ASP A 28 31.55 -8.88 1.64
C ASP A 28 30.18 -8.27 1.33
N VAL A 29 29.18 -9.15 1.26
CA VAL A 29 27.76 -8.81 1.24
C VAL A 29 27.02 -9.62 2.29
N ASP A 30 26.19 -8.93 3.07
CA ASP A 30 25.24 -9.50 4.00
C ASP A 30 23.81 -9.40 3.47
N LEU A 31 23.19 -10.56 3.22
CA LEU A 31 21.75 -10.69 3.05
C LEU A 31 21.11 -11.00 4.40
N VAL A 32 20.24 -10.11 4.88
CA VAL A 32 19.59 -10.20 6.20
C VAL A 32 18.09 -10.42 6.02
N ILE A 33 17.60 -11.59 6.42
CA ILE A 33 16.18 -11.95 6.41
C ILE A 33 15.66 -11.83 7.84
N LYS A 34 14.74 -10.89 8.09
CA LYS A 34 14.11 -10.71 9.40
C LYS A 34 12.96 -11.70 9.57
N TYR A 35 12.71 -12.15 10.79
CA TYR A 35 11.58 -13.03 11.09
C TYR A 35 11.07 -12.86 12.52
N PRO A 36 9.78 -13.17 12.78
CA PRO A 36 9.23 -13.16 14.13
C PRO A 36 9.76 -14.37 14.95
N PRO A 37 9.75 -14.29 16.28
CA PRO A 37 10.21 -15.39 17.15
C PRO A 37 9.49 -16.73 16.95
N THR A 38 8.30 -16.72 16.32
CA THR A 38 7.50 -17.90 16.01
C THR A 38 7.98 -18.65 14.77
N PHE A 39 8.79 -18.04 13.92
CA PHE A 39 9.31 -18.65 12.70
C PHE A 39 10.52 -19.55 13.00
N ASN A 40 10.64 -20.67 12.28
CA ASN A 40 11.79 -21.56 12.41
C ASN A 40 12.87 -21.21 11.37
N PRO A 41 13.93 -20.45 11.73
CA PRO A 41 14.97 -20.07 10.76
C PRO A 41 15.74 -21.25 10.16
N LYS A 42 15.72 -22.42 10.80
CA LYS A 42 16.40 -23.63 10.29
C LYS A 42 15.71 -24.24 9.06
N SER A 43 14.50 -23.81 8.71
CA SER A 43 13.84 -24.25 7.48
C SER A 43 14.33 -23.53 6.23
N ILE A 44 15.11 -22.46 6.39
CA ILE A 44 15.72 -21.73 5.27
C ILE A 44 16.87 -22.57 4.69
N LYS A 45 16.82 -22.76 3.38
CA LYS A 45 17.90 -23.38 2.59
C LYS A 45 18.58 -22.32 1.74
N VAL A 46 19.88 -22.45 1.58
CA VAL A 46 20.72 -21.58 0.74
C VAL A 46 21.44 -22.47 -0.25
N GLU A 47 21.21 -22.23 -1.53
CA GLU A 47 21.78 -22.98 -2.64
C GLU A 47 22.46 -21.99 -3.59
N PHE A 48 23.59 -22.39 -4.15
CA PHE A 48 24.33 -21.64 -5.17
C PHE A 48 24.52 -22.53 -6.39
N THR A 49 24.65 -21.93 -7.56
CA THR A 49 25.10 -22.63 -8.77
C THR A 49 26.56 -23.07 -8.64
N GLU A 50 27.00 -24.02 -9.46
CA GLU A 50 28.39 -24.52 -9.45
C GLU A 50 29.41 -23.40 -9.69
N ASP A 51 29.09 -22.45 -10.56
CA ASP A 51 29.91 -21.26 -10.86
C ASP A 51 29.73 -20.12 -9.84
N LYS A 52 28.87 -20.30 -8.83
CA LYS A 52 28.57 -19.34 -7.77
C LYS A 52 28.10 -17.97 -8.28
N LYS A 53 27.42 -17.95 -9.43
CA LYS A 53 26.77 -16.75 -9.99
C LYS A 53 25.26 -16.72 -9.77
N GLY A 54 24.63 -17.85 -9.47
CA GLY A 54 23.23 -17.93 -9.08
C GLY A 54 23.08 -18.20 -7.59
N ILE A 55 22.08 -17.57 -6.97
CA ILE A 55 21.67 -17.83 -5.60
C ILE A 55 20.19 -18.23 -5.55
N LYS A 56 19.86 -19.16 -4.66
CA LYS A 56 18.49 -19.51 -4.29
C LYS A 56 18.39 -19.69 -2.78
N VAL A 57 17.67 -18.79 -2.14
CA VAL A 57 17.32 -18.85 -0.72
C VAL A 57 15.84 -19.14 -0.62
N HIS A 58 15.45 -20.24 0.02
CA HIS A 58 14.04 -20.65 0.04
C HIS A 58 13.65 -21.45 1.27
N VAL A 59 12.35 -21.53 1.51
CA VAL A 59 11.72 -22.49 2.44
C VAL A 59 10.95 -23.51 1.58
N PRO A 60 11.06 -24.82 1.83
CA PRO A 60 10.31 -25.81 1.06
C PRO A 60 8.79 -25.52 1.05
N GLY A 61 8.19 -25.52 -0.14
CA GLY A 61 6.76 -25.25 -0.34
C GLY A 61 6.37 -23.78 -0.46
N LEU A 62 7.31 -22.85 -0.28
CA LEU A 62 7.10 -21.41 -0.50
C LEU A 62 7.78 -20.93 -1.78
N LEU A 63 7.42 -19.73 -2.25
CA LEU A 63 8.18 -19.01 -3.26
C LEU A 63 9.63 -18.79 -2.76
N PRO A 64 10.64 -18.76 -3.65
CA PRO A 64 11.98 -18.40 -3.25
C PRO A 64 12.01 -17.01 -2.61
N ILE A 65 12.69 -16.90 -1.47
CA ILE A 65 12.86 -15.64 -0.73
C ILE A 65 13.81 -14.72 -1.50
N VAL A 66 14.93 -15.28 -1.97
CA VAL A 66 15.89 -14.65 -2.88
C VAL A 66 16.20 -15.65 -3.98
N CYS A 67 16.12 -15.23 -5.23
CA CYS A 67 16.47 -16.07 -6.37
C CYS A 67 16.84 -15.20 -7.56
N GLY A 68 18.03 -15.40 -8.10
CA GLY A 68 18.49 -14.63 -9.25
C GLY A 68 19.96 -14.85 -9.57
N HIS A 69 20.42 -14.18 -10.61
CA HIS A 69 21.83 -14.00 -10.92
C HIS A 69 22.42 -12.93 -9.99
N LEU A 70 23.51 -13.25 -9.29
CA LEU A 70 24.22 -12.34 -8.39
C LEU A 70 24.92 -11.21 -9.16
N GLY A 71 25.05 -10.03 -8.56
CA GLY A 71 25.79 -8.91 -9.16
C GLY A 71 27.28 -9.20 -9.43
N GLY A 72 27.82 -10.28 -8.88
CA GLY A 72 29.16 -10.81 -9.15
C GLY A 72 29.33 -12.23 -8.58
N SER A 73 30.44 -12.87 -8.93
CA SER A 73 30.81 -14.17 -8.36
C SER A 73 31.22 -14.05 -6.89
N ILE A 74 31.05 -15.13 -6.13
CA ILE A 74 31.50 -15.24 -4.74
C ILE A 74 32.53 -16.37 -4.56
N THR A 75 33.43 -16.22 -3.60
CA THR A 75 34.42 -17.26 -3.25
C THR A 75 33.90 -18.19 -2.15
N GLY A 76 33.06 -17.68 -1.25
CA GLY A 76 32.49 -18.44 -0.14
C GLY A 76 31.27 -17.76 0.45
N HIS A 77 30.59 -18.48 1.35
CA HIS A 77 29.51 -17.93 2.15
C HIS A 77 29.50 -18.54 3.56
N SER A 78 28.86 -17.85 4.49
CA SER A 78 28.54 -18.36 5.82
C SER A 78 27.14 -17.92 6.21
N THR A 79 26.56 -18.59 7.21
CA THR A 79 25.23 -18.25 7.73
C THR A 79 25.28 -18.08 9.24
N SER A 80 24.50 -17.13 9.75
CA SER A 80 24.30 -16.93 11.17
C SER A 80 22.83 -16.69 11.49
N ILE A 81 22.41 -17.16 12.66
CA ILE A 81 21.03 -17.09 13.13
C ILE A 81 21.03 -16.32 14.45
N SER A 82 20.27 -15.23 14.51
CA SER A 82 20.01 -14.48 15.75
C SER A 82 18.63 -14.81 16.31
N SER A 83 18.14 -14.04 17.30
CA SER A 83 16.75 -14.18 17.76
C SER A 83 15.71 -13.61 16.77
N THR A 84 16.13 -12.79 15.81
CA THR A 84 15.21 -12.02 14.94
C THR A 84 15.63 -11.99 13.47
N SER A 85 16.75 -12.63 13.12
CA SER A 85 17.29 -12.58 11.75
C SER A 85 18.07 -13.83 11.37
N TYR A 86 18.09 -14.09 10.06
CA TYR A 86 18.93 -15.07 9.38
C TYR A 86 19.83 -14.27 8.45
N THR A 87 21.14 -14.32 8.68
CA THR A 87 22.11 -13.57 7.89
C THR A 87 22.92 -14.53 7.05
N ILE A 88 23.04 -14.23 5.76
CA ILE A 88 23.90 -14.92 4.81
C ILE A 88 24.99 -13.93 4.40
N THR A 89 26.21 -14.19 4.83
CA THR A 89 27.38 -13.39 4.44
C THR A 89 28.06 -14.10 3.28
N MET A 90 28.27 -13.40 2.16
CA MET A 90 28.98 -13.92 1.00
C MET A 90 30.21 -13.08 0.71
N THR A 91 31.34 -13.73 0.51
CA THR A 91 32.62 -13.09 0.19
C THR A 91 32.77 -12.99 -1.31
N LYS A 92 32.92 -11.77 -1.82
CA LYS A 92 32.99 -11.48 -3.25
C LYS A 92 34.30 -11.96 -3.83
N GLU A 93 34.28 -12.39 -5.09
CA GLU A 93 35.51 -12.71 -5.83
C GLU A 93 36.29 -11.44 -6.20
N THR A 94 35.57 -10.38 -6.56
CA THR A 94 36.14 -9.07 -6.89
C THR A 94 35.66 -8.05 -5.86
N PRO A 95 36.56 -7.27 -5.23
CA PRO A 95 36.20 -6.32 -4.19
C PRO A 95 35.53 -5.07 -4.80
N ILE A 96 34.24 -5.17 -5.11
CA ILE A 96 33.44 -4.09 -5.69
C ILE A 96 32.05 -4.06 -5.06
N GLN A 97 31.48 -2.86 -4.91
CA GLN A 97 30.10 -2.71 -4.47
C GLN A 97 29.13 -3.09 -5.60
N TRP A 98 28.20 -3.99 -5.30
CA TRP A 98 27.14 -4.37 -6.23
C TRP A 98 25.99 -3.37 -6.17
N LEU A 99 25.33 -3.11 -7.31
CA LEU A 99 24.17 -2.21 -7.32
C LEU A 99 22.95 -2.87 -6.65
N LEU A 100 22.76 -4.15 -6.94
CA LEU A 100 21.71 -5.02 -6.40
C LEU A 100 22.36 -6.33 -5.98
N LEU A 101 21.72 -7.05 -5.05
CA LEU A 101 22.14 -8.41 -4.70
C LEU A 101 22.04 -9.33 -5.92
N THR A 102 20.89 -9.26 -6.60
CA THR A 102 20.55 -9.98 -7.81
C THR A 102 20.04 -9.00 -8.86
N ASP A 103 20.52 -9.14 -10.10
CA ASP A 103 20.22 -8.22 -11.20
C ASP A 103 19.54 -8.89 -12.41
N ASP A 104 19.45 -10.22 -12.42
CA ASP A 104 18.80 -10.99 -13.48
C ASP A 104 18.17 -12.30 -12.97
N ILE A 105 17.51 -13.03 -13.87
CA ILE A 105 16.98 -14.37 -13.65
C ILE A 105 18.06 -15.37 -13.24
N HIS A 106 17.70 -16.32 -12.38
CA HIS A 106 18.60 -17.39 -11.96
C HIS A 106 19.05 -18.23 -13.16
N PRO A 107 20.35 -18.41 -13.39
CA PRO A 107 20.88 -18.89 -14.68
C PRO A 107 20.49 -20.34 -15.01
N THR A 108 20.24 -21.19 -14.01
CA THR A 108 19.84 -22.58 -14.22
C THR A 108 18.35 -22.84 -14.02
N GLU A 109 17.68 -22.03 -13.21
CA GLU A 109 16.28 -22.26 -12.82
C GLU A 109 15.32 -21.42 -13.67
N ASN A 110 15.83 -20.39 -14.36
CA ASN A 110 15.08 -19.48 -15.21
C ASN A 110 13.88 -18.83 -14.49
N ILE A 111 14.10 -18.45 -13.23
CA ILE A 111 13.16 -17.72 -12.37
C ILE A 111 13.91 -16.66 -11.58
N CYS A 112 13.22 -15.65 -11.07
CA CYS A 112 13.73 -14.75 -10.04
C CYS A 112 12.72 -14.62 -8.91
N ASP A 113 13.16 -14.16 -7.73
CA ASP A 113 12.26 -13.90 -6.62
C ASP A 113 11.40 -12.64 -6.86
N PRO A 114 10.32 -12.46 -6.08
CA PRO A 114 9.42 -11.33 -6.26
C PRO A 114 10.07 -9.95 -6.09
N MET A 115 11.05 -9.79 -5.20
CA MET A 115 11.73 -8.50 -5.01
C MET A 115 12.65 -8.19 -6.19
N THR A 116 13.45 -9.17 -6.64
CA THR A 116 14.30 -9.03 -7.83
C THR A 116 13.46 -8.68 -9.06
N SER A 117 12.35 -9.38 -9.27
CA SER A 117 11.40 -9.10 -10.36
C SER A 117 10.86 -7.67 -10.30
N PHE A 118 10.54 -7.18 -9.10
CA PHE A 118 10.11 -5.78 -8.91
C PHE A 118 11.23 -4.78 -9.23
N PHE A 119 12.47 -5.02 -8.81
CA PHE A 119 13.59 -4.13 -9.12
C PHE A 119 13.89 -4.07 -10.63
N ILE A 120 13.92 -5.22 -11.30
CA ILE A 120 14.03 -5.29 -12.77
C ILE A 120 12.91 -4.47 -13.42
N ALA A 121 11.67 -4.63 -12.95
CA ALA A 121 10.54 -3.85 -13.45
C ALA A 121 10.76 -2.34 -13.34
N THR A 122 11.21 -1.87 -12.17
CA THR A 122 11.46 -0.43 -11.95
C THR A 122 12.58 0.12 -12.82
N ALA A 123 13.61 -0.67 -13.11
CA ALA A 123 14.69 -0.27 -14.02
C ALA A 123 14.20 -0.16 -15.47
N LEU A 124 13.41 -1.14 -15.90
CA LEU A 124 12.97 -1.27 -17.29
C LEU A 124 11.81 -0.33 -17.67
N ILE A 125 10.84 -0.08 -16.78
CA ILE A 125 9.69 0.80 -17.04
C ILE A 125 10.13 2.25 -17.32
N ASN A 126 11.25 2.69 -16.75
CA ASN A 126 11.77 4.04 -16.96
C ASN A 126 12.66 4.16 -18.22
N ASN A 127 12.89 3.07 -18.94
CA ASN A 127 13.61 3.09 -20.21
C ASN A 127 12.75 3.75 -21.31
N ARG A 128 13.38 4.32 -22.34
CA ARG A 128 12.69 4.91 -23.50
C ARG A 128 12.27 3.88 -24.54
N GLU A 129 12.91 2.71 -24.55
CA GLU A 129 12.62 1.64 -25.50
C GLU A 129 11.35 0.88 -25.12
N GLU A 130 10.41 0.78 -26.06
CA GLU A 130 9.11 0.12 -25.87
C GLU A 130 9.26 -1.35 -25.43
N GLN A 131 10.20 -2.08 -26.05
CA GLN A 131 10.48 -3.48 -25.67
C GLN A 131 10.93 -3.59 -24.21
N SER A 132 11.78 -2.66 -23.75
CA SER A 132 12.22 -2.61 -22.35
C SER A 132 11.04 -2.30 -21.43
N GLN A 133 10.20 -1.33 -21.77
CA GLN A 133 9.02 -1.00 -20.97
C GLN A 133 8.06 -2.18 -20.85
N GLN A 134 7.83 -2.92 -21.94
CA GLN A 134 6.98 -4.11 -21.97
C GLN A 134 7.54 -5.22 -21.07
N ALA A 135 8.83 -5.52 -21.15
CA ALA A 135 9.48 -6.48 -20.26
C ALA A 135 9.41 -6.04 -18.79
N GLY A 136 9.52 -4.72 -18.53
CA GLY A 136 9.33 -4.15 -17.21
C GLY A 136 7.91 -4.32 -16.66
N LEU A 137 6.89 -4.14 -17.49
CA LEU A 137 5.49 -4.38 -17.11
C LEU A 137 5.22 -5.86 -16.84
N GLU A 138 5.81 -6.77 -17.62
CA GLU A 138 5.70 -8.22 -17.38
C GLU A 138 6.31 -8.63 -16.05
N ALA A 139 7.50 -8.10 -15.73
CA ALA A 139 8.16 -8.31 -14.45
C ALA A 139 7.33 -7.73 -13.27
N LEU A 140 6.79 -6.51 -13.43
CA LEU A 140 5.92 -5.90 -12.41
C LEU A 140 4.67 -6.76 -12.17
N THR A 141 4.02 -7.20 -13.25
CA THR A 141 2.82 -8.03 -13.20
C THR A 141 3.11 -9.32 -12.46
N ARG A 142 4.21 -10.01 -12.80
CA ARG A 142 4.59 -11.27 -12.15
C ARG A 142 4.83 -11.09 -10.66
N SER A 143 5.63 -10.09 -10.27
CA SER A 143 5.89 -9.78 -8.87
C SER A 143 4.61 -9.44 -8.08
N ALA A 144 3.69 -8.69 -8.70
CA ALA A 144 2.40 -8.37 -8.12
C ALA A 144 1.49 -9.61 -7.96
N LEU A 145 1.44 -10.49 -8.97
CA LEU A 145 0.66 -11.73 -8.92
C LEU A 145 1.18 -12.69 -7.84
N TRP A 146 2.50 -12.74 -7.62
CA TRP A 146 3.09 -13.45 -6.49
C TRP A 146 2.72 -12.85 -5.12
N GLY A 147 2.07 -11.69 -5.08
CA GLY A 147 1.64 -11.05 -3.84
C GLY A 147 2.75 -10.29 -3.13
N PHE A 148 3.79 -9.84 -3.84
CA PHE A 148 4.78 -8.95 -3.25
C PHE A 148 4.21 -7.55 -3.11
N MET A 149 3.90 -7.12 -1.88
CA MET A 149 3.12 -5.92 -1.62
C MET A 149 3.66 -4.63 -2.27
N PRO A 150 4.98 -4.36 -2.30
CA PRO A 150 5.52 -3.23 -3.04
C PRO A 150 5.15 -3.25 -4.54
N ALA A 151 5.21 -4.41 -5.18
CA ALA A 151 4.81 -4.57 -6.58
C ALA A 151 3.29 -4.46 -6.76
N VAL A 152 2.49 -5.05 -5.87
CA VAL A 152 1.02 -4.91 -5.89
C VAL A 152 0.63 -3.43 -5.83
N ARG A 153 1.19 -2.65 -4.90
CA ARG A 153 0.93 -1.21 -4.78
C ARG A 153 1.27 -0.46 -6.07
N ALA A 154 2.46 -0.73 -6.63
CA ALA A 154 2.91 -0.08 -7.85
C ALA A 154 2.01 -0.44 -9.04
N PHE A 155 1.67 -1.72 -9.19
CA PHE A 155 0.80 -2.22 -10.25
C PHE A 155 -0.59 -1.59 -10.17
N VAL A 156 -1.22 -1.62 -8.98
CA VAL A 156 -2.54 -1.01 -8.76
C VAL A 156 -2.50 0.46 -9.12
N ARG A 157 -1.52 1.22 -8.61
CA ARG A 157 -1.42 2.65 -8.88
C ARG A 157 -1.29 2.98 -10.37
N ILE A 158 -0.53 2.18 -11.12
CA ILE A 158 -0.31 2.40 -12.56
C ILE A 158 -1.58 2.03 -13.35
N ASN A 159 -2.22 0.91 -12.99
CA ASN A 159 -3.19 0.27 -13.87
C ASN A 159 -4.65 0.46 -13.48
N LEU A 160 -4.96 0.94 -12.27
CA LEU A 160 -6.34 1.08 -11.79
C LEU A 160 -7.22 1.89 -12.77
N ASN A 161 -6.67 2.96 -13.34
CA ASN A 161 -7.33 3.83 -14.32
C ASN A 161 -6.75 3.69 -15.73
N SER A 162 -6.13 2.55 -16.04
CA SER A 162 -5.59 2.31 -17.38
C SER A 162 -6.73 2.22 -18.40
N SER A 163 -6.49 2.71 -19.61
CA SER A 163 -7.38 2.48 -20.75
C SER A 163 -7.40 1.03 -21.20
N ASN A 164 -6.43 0.23 -20.77
CA ASN A 164 -6.43 -1.22 -20.97
C ASN A 164 -7.31 -1.89 -19.91
N GLU A 165 -8.51 -2.31 -20.32
CA GLU A 165 -9.51 -2.94 -19.43
C GLU A 165 -8.96 -4.17 -18.69
N ASN A 166 -8.15 -5.01 -19.34
CA ASN A 166 -7.58 -6.20 -18.70
C ASN A 166 -6.64 -5.82 -17.55
N LEU A 167 -5.80 -4.81 -17.74
CA LEU A 167 -4.88 -4.33 -16.70
C LEU A 167 -5.64 -3.64 -15.56
N SER A 168 -6.69 -2.87 -15.89
CA SER A 168 -7.56 -2.25 -14.88
C SER A 168 -8.29 -3.30 -14.04
N HIS A 169 -8.91 -4.30 -14.67
CA HIS A 169 -9.58 -5.41 -13.97
C HIS A 169 -8.62 -6.17 -13.06
N MET A 170 -7.40 -6.45 -13.53
CA MET A 170 -6.37 -7.10 -12.73
C MET A 170 -5.93 -6.22 -11.54
N ALA A 171 -5.79 -4.91 -11.73
CA ALA A 171 -5.48 -3.97 -10.66
C ALA A 171 -6.58 -3.95 -9.59
N VAL A 172 -7.85 -3.98 -9.99
CA VAL A 172 -8.97 -4.09 -9.05
C VAL A 172 -8.92 -5.40 -8.26
N ALA A 173 -8.68 -6.52 -8.92
CA ALA A 173 -8.58 -7.83 -8.26
C ALA A 173 -7.42 -7.86 -7.25
N LEU A 174 -6.26 -7.32 -7.63
CA LEU A 174 -5.10 -7.22 -6.74
C LEU A 174 -5.36 -6.26 -5.56
N LEU A 175 -6.05 -5.13 -5.79
CA LEU A 175 -6.44 -4.20 -4.73
C LEU A 175 -7.38 -4.87 -3.71
N GLN A 176 -8.41 -5.58 -4.19
CA GLN A 176 -9.32 -6.35 -3.35
C GLN A 176 -8.57 -7.41 -2.54
N LYS A 177 -7.72 -8.18 -3.19
CA LYS A 177 -6.90 -9.21 -2.52
C LYS A 177 -5.98 -8.60 -1.46
N ALA A 178 -5.27 -7.51 -1.77
CA ALA A 178 -4.41 -6.83 -0.82
C ALA A 178 -5.18 -6.25 0.38
N SER A 179 -6.40 -5.78 0.14
CA SER A 179 -7.29 -5.26 1.19
C SER A 179 -7.86 -6.36 2.09
N ASP A 180 -8.43 -7.41 1.49
CA ASP A 180 -9.24 -8.40 2.20
C ASP A 180 -8.44 -9.59 2.71
N TYR A 181 -7.50 -10.09 1.90
CA TYR A 181 -6.72 -11.27 2.24
C TYR A 181 -5.43 -10.92 2.98
N TYR A 182 -4.71 -9.90 2.53
CA TYR A 182 -3.49 -9.44 3.20
C TYR A 182 -3.74 -8.40 4.30
N GLY A 183 -4.93 -7.80 4.35
CA GLY A 183 -5.28 -6.84 5.39
C GLY A 183 -4.47 -5.54 5.33
N VAL A 184 -3.98 -5.14 4.14
CA VAL A 184 -3.04 -4.02 4.03
C VAL A 184 -3.79 -2.68 4.19
N PRO A 185 -3.47 -1.86 5.21
CA PRO A 185 -4.27 -0.68 5.56
C PRO A 185 -4.39 0.37 4.45
N ASP A 186 -3.31 0.66 3.71
CA ASP A 186 -3.39 1.61 2.61
C ASP A 186 -4.29 1.05 1.49
N MET A 187 -4.16 -0.23 1.13
CA MET A 187 -5.03 -0.86 0.12
C MET A 187 -6.51 -0.87 0.54
N GLN A 188 -6.80 -1.09 1.83
CA GLN A 188 -8.16 -0.94 2.37
C GLN A 188 -8.69 0.48 2.18
N PHE A 189 -7.86 1.50 2.45
CA PHE A 189 -8.23 2.89 2.21
C PHE A 189 -8.52 3.16 0.73
N TRP A 190 -7.66 2.70 -0.18
CA TRP A 190 -7.85 2.87 -1.63
C TRP A 190 -9.13 2.19 -2.12
N LEU A 191 -9.42 0.97 -1.66
CA LEU A 191 -10.68 0.29 -1.98
C LEU A 191 -11.89 1.03 -1.41
N GLY A 192 -11.79 1.53 -0.17
CA GLY A 192 -12.80 2.39 0.44
C GLY A 192 -13.08 3.64 -0.39
N MET A 193 -12.04 4.29 -0.92
CA MET A 193 -12.17 5.47 -1.78
C MET A 193 -12.91 5.18 -3.09
N ILE A 194 -12.70 4.02 -3.70
CA ILE A 194 -13.45 3.61 -4.89
C ILE A 194 -14.92 3.40 -4.55
N LEU A 195 -15.21 2.63 -3.49
CA LEU A 195 -16.59 2.36 -3.08
C LEU A 195 -17.31 3.64 -2.67
N TYR A 196 -16.57 4.61 -2.12
CA TYR A 196 -17.09 5.90 -1.69
C TYR A 196 -17.65 6.75 -2.84
N THR A 197 -17.08 6.67 -4.05
CA THR A 197 -17.52 7.49 -5.20
C THR A 197 -18.81 6.99 -5.83
N ASN A 198 -19.21 5.74 -5.61
CA ASN A 198 -20.44 5.16 -6.14
C ASN A 198 -21.54 5.13 -5.05
N ASP A 199 -22.68 5.77 -5.34
CA ASP A 199 -23.82 5.83 -4.40
C ASP A 199 -24.27 4.46 -3.91
N SER A 200 -24.26 3.43 -4.78
CA SER A 200 -24.77 2.10 -4.45
C SER A 200 -23.83 1.30 -3.53
N THR A 201 -22.52 1.61 -3.53
CA THR A 201 -21.52 0.90 -2.72
C THR A 201 -20.92 1.76 -1.61
N ARG A 202 -21.29 3.05 -1.52
CA ARG A 202 -20.76 3.98 -0.51
C ARG A 202 -20.93 3.49 0.92
N VAL A 203 -22.03 2.82 1.26
CA VAL A 203 -22.24 2.25 2.60
C VAL A 203 -21.11 1.29 2.99
N GLN A 204 -20.57 0.55 2.02
CA GLN A 204 -19.47 -0.41 2.24
C GLN A 204 -18.13 0.29 2.47
N SER A 205 -17.93 1.51 1.95
CA SER A 205 -16.69 2.28 2.14
C SER A 205 -16.38 2.52 3.62
N LEU A 206 -17.40 2.67 4.47
CA LEU A 206 -17.22 2.87 5.92
C LEU A 206 -16.47 1.70 6.57
N SER A 207 -16.76 0.46 6.17
CA SER A 207 -16.07 -0.73 6.70
C SER A 207 -14.59 -0.71 6.35
N TYR A 208 -14.26 -0.41 5.09
CA TYR A 208 -12.88 -0.33 4.62
C TYR A 208 -12.11 0.84 5.23
N PHE A 209 -12.72 2.02 5.34
CA PHE A 209 -12.10 3.14 6.05
C PHE A 209 -11.87 2.82 7.52
N SER A 210 -12.78 2.09 8.18
CA SER A 210 -12.60 1.69 9.58
C SER A 210 -11.40 0.75 9.74
N LYS A 211 -11.28 -0.29 8.90
CA LYS A 211 -10.12 -1.19 8.89
C LYS A 211 -8.81 -0.44 8.62
N ALA A 212 -8.81 0.47 7.64
CA ALA A 212 -7.64 1.29 7.33
C ALA A 212 -7.24 2.22 8.50
N ALA A 213 -8.23 2.81 9.18
CA ALA A 213 -8.02 3.68 10.33
C ALA A 213 -7.47 2.93 11.56
N GLU A 214 -7.90 1.67 11.75
CA GLU A 214 -7.34 0.73 12.75
C GLU A 214 -5.90 0.39 12.41
N GLY A 215 -5.59 0.20 11.13
CA GLY A 215 -4.24 0.03 10.59
C GLY A 215 -3.38 1.30 10.54
N GLY A 216 -3.87 2.42 11.09
CA GLY A 216 -3.11 3.66 11.25
C GLY A 216 -3.20 4.67 10.10
N VAL A 217 -4.05 4.45 9.09
CA VAL A 217 -4.28 5.43 8.02
C VAL A 217 -5.15 6.57 8.54
N VAL A 218 -4.53 7.73 8.81
CA VAL A 218 -5.20 8.87 9.45
C VAL A 218 -6.27 9.48 8.52
N GLU A 219 -6.01 9.55 7.22
CA GLU A 219 -6.92 10.07 6.20
C GLU A 219 -8.22 9.27 6.13
N ALA A 220 -8.18 7.97 6.46
CA ALA A 220 -9.38 7.14 6.55
C ALA A 220 -10.32 7.64 7.65
N ARG A 221 -9.78 8.14 8.77
CA ARG A 221 -10.58 8.75 9.85
C ARG A 221 -11.28 10.02 9.39
N SER A 222 -10.61 10.86 8.60
CA SER A 222 -11.25 12.03 7.99
C SER A 222 -12.43 11.65 7.11
N ARG A 223 -12.29 10.59 6.31
CA ARG A 223 -13.39 10.08 5.47
C ARG A 223 -14.54 9.53 6.29
N ILE A 224 -14.26 8.83 7.40
CA ILE A 224 -15.30 8.41 8.35
C ILE A 224 -16.03 9.62 8.92
N GLY A 225 -15.30 10.63 9.41
CA GLY A 225 -15.89 11.86 9.95
C GLY A 225 -16.73 12.61 8.91
N GLN A 226 -16.27 12.66 7.66
CA GLN A 226 -17.02 13.25 6.54
C GLN A 226 -18.32 12.49 6.26
N LEU A 227 -18.27 11.15 6.20
CA LEU A 227 -19.46 10.32 5.99
C LEU A 227 -20.49 10.51 7.12
N LEU A 228 -20.04 10.61 8.37
CA LEU A 228 -20.90 10.79 9.54
C LEU A 228 -21.39 12.24 9.73
N SER A 229 -20.69 13.23 9.18
CA SER A 229 -21.05 14.65 9.31
C SER A 229 -22.40 14.94 8.62
N PRO A 230 -23.42 15.45 9.35
CA PRO A 230 -24.70 15.81 8.74
C PRO A 230 -24.63 17.08 7.90
N LEU A 231 -23.53 17.85 8.00
CA LEU A 231 -23.29 19.05 7.19
C LEU A 231 -22.40 18.76 5.99
N SER A 232 -21.95 17.52 5.83
CA SER A 232 -21.26 17.09 4.64
C SER A 232 -22.26 16.88 3.51
N GLU A 233 -21.86 17.30 2.30
CA GLU A 233 -22.65 17.11 1.08
C GLU A 233 -22.69 15.64 0.63
N VAL A 234 -21.90 14.78 1.27
CA VAL A 234 -21.79 13.36 0.95
C VAL A 234 -23.02 12.62 1.47
N PRO A 235 -23.88 12.06 0.58
CA PRO A 235 -25.04 11.31 1.03
C PRO A 235 -24.60 10.06 1.77
N PHE A 236 -25.11 9.87 2.99
CA PHE A 236 -24.85 8.70 3.80
C PHE A 236 -26.03 8.47 4.75
N GLU A 237 -26.49 7.22 4.84
CA GLU A 237 -27.75 6.88 5.52
C GLU A 237 -27.71 7.20 7.02
N THR A 238 -26.57 6.94 7.67
CA THR A 238 -26.42 7.13 9.12
C THR A 238 -25.45 8.27 9.41
N LYS A 239 -25.99 9.44 9.75
CA LYS A 239 -25.20 10.60 10.21
C LYS A 239 -25.09 10.60 11.73
N ASP A 240 -23.92 10.97 12.24
CA ASP A 240 -23.66 11.16 13.67
C ASP A 240 -22.69 12.33 13.85
N ALA A 241 -23.25 13.51 14.15
CA ALA A 241 -22.49 14.74 14.28
C ALA A 241 -21.47 14.72 15.43
N SER A 242 -21.85 14.10 16.56
CA SER A 242 -20.98 14.08 17.74
C SER A 242 -19.78 13.18 17.48
N LYS A 243 -20.02 11.97 16.95
CA LYS A 243 -18.95 11.06 16.57
C LYS A 243 -18.08 11.64 15.45
N ALA A 244 -18.68 12.27 14.44
CA ALA A 244 -17.93 12.96 13.38
C ALA A 244 -16.97 13.99 13.98
N SER A 245 -17.45 14.86 14.86
CA SER A 245 -16.60 15.90 15.46
C SER A 245 -15.44 15.35 16.28
N GLN A 246 -15.67 14.29 17.08
CA GLN A 246 -14.63 13.64 17.88
C GLN A 246 -13.54 13.02 16.99
N ILE A 247 -13.94 12.35 15.91
CA ILE A 247 -13.01 11.75 14.96
C ILE A 247 -12.18 12.83 14.26
N LEU A 248 -12.82 13.90 13.77
CA LEU A 248 -12.14 14.99 13.05
C LEU A 248 -11.20 15.78 13.98
N GLU A 249 -11.59 16.00 15.23
CA GLU A 249 -10.70 16.57 16.25
C GLU A 249 -9.45 15.70 16.46
N ALA A 250 -9.62 14.38 16.59
CA ALA A 250 -8.51 13.45 16.74
C ALA A 250 -7.61 13.41 15.49
N VAL A 251 -8.17 13.59 14.30
CA VAL A 251 -7.37 13.76 13.07
C VAL A 251 -6.49 15.00 13.17
N LEU A 252 -7.04 16.16 13.54
CA LEU A 252 -6.28 17.42 13.60
C LEU A 252 -5.19 17.43 14.69
N GLN A 253 -5.28 16.55 15.68
CA GLN A 253 -4.17 16.33 16.63
C GLN A 253 -2.98 15.62 15.99
N LEU A 254 -3.21 14.75 14.99
CA LEU A 254 -2.18 13.97 14.30
C LEU A 254 -1.69 14.66 13.02
N LEU A 255 -2.62 15.26 12.27
CA LEU A 255 -2.41 15.97 11.02
C LEU A 255 -3.16 17.32 11.10
N PRO A 256 -2.54 18.35 11.70
CA PRO A 256 -3.19 19.63 11.92
C PRO A 256 -3.78 20.25 10.65
N ASP A 257 -3.13 20.06 9.51
CA ASP A 257 -3.50 20.70 8.24
C ASP A 257 -4.27 19.77 7.30
N GLU A 258 -4.94 18.73 7.82
CA GLU A 258 -5.74 17.81 7.01
C GLU A 258 -7.02 18.51 6.48
N PRO A 259 -7.19 18.69 5.15
CA PRO A 259 -8.23 19.55 4.60
C PRO A 259 -9.66 19.11 4.90
N ILE A 260 -9.95 17.80 4.92
CA ILE A 260 -11.30 17.29 5.16
C ILE A 260 -11.70 17.56 6.60
N ALA A 261 -10.82 17.27 7.56
CA ALA A 261 -11.03 17.52 8.97
C ALA A 261 -11.22 19.02 9.27
N LEU A 262 -10.38 19.89 8.68
CA LEU A 262 -10.55 21.34 8.81
C LEU A 262 -11.91 21.81 8.25
N SER A 263 -12.28 21.33 7.07
CA SER A 263 -13.53 21.69 6.40
C SER A 263 -14.76 21.24 7.19
N GLU A 264 -14.83 19.95 7.54
CA GLU A 264 -16.02 19.39 8.17
C GLU A 264 -16.14 19.84 9.64
N LEU A 265 -15.05 19.90 10.41
CA LEU A 265 -15.11 20.33 11.80
C LEU A 265 -15.45 21.82 11.93
N SER A 266 -14.92 22.67 11.04
CA SER A 266 -15.29 24.10 11.05
C SER A 266 -16.78 24.32 10.79
N LYS A 267 -17.40 23.56 9.88
CA LYS A 267 -18.86 23.58 9.65
C LYS A 267 -19.62 23.16 10.92
N LEU A 268 -19.21 22.06 11.56
CA LEU A 268 -19.88 21.55 12.78
C LEU A 268 -19.80 22.56 13.93
N LEU A 269 -18.63 23.14 14.18
CA LEU A 269 -18.41 24.16 15.22
C LEU A 269 -19.17 25.46 14.92
N TYR A 270 -19.20 25.91 13.66
CA TYR A 270 -19.88 27.15 13.27
C TYR A 270 -21.40 27.07 13.41
N ASN A 271 -21.95 25.86 13.32
CA ASN A 271 -23.39 25.63 13.41
C ASN A 271 -23.82 25.02 14.76
N GLY A 272 -22.88 24.64 15.63
CA GLY A 272 -23.17 23.98 16.91
C GLY A 272 -23.90 22.64 16.74
N VAL A 273 -23.53 21.86 15.71
CA VAL A 273 -24.19 20.58 15.39
C VAL A 273 -23.33 19.43 15.89
N GLY A 274 -23.82 18.71 16.90
CA GLY A 274 -23.08 17.61 17.55
C GLY A 274 -21.95 18.07 18.49
N VAL A 275 -21.69 19.37 18.55
CA VAL A 275 -20.68 20.05 19.39
C VAL A 275 -21.21 21.38 19.88
N GLU A 276 -20.60 21.93 20.93
CA GLU A 276 -20.86 23.30 21.35
C GLU A 276 -20.50 24.30 20.24
N LEU A 277 -21.36 25.29 20.02
CA LEU A 277 -21.15 26.37 19.06
C LEU A 277 -19.86 27.13 19.42
N ASN A 278 -18.90 27.18 18.49
CA ASN A 278 -17.66 27.93 18.68
C ASN A 278 -17.25 28.59 17.35
N GLU A 279 -17.76 29.80 17.11
CA GLU A 279 -17.54 30.52 15.86
C GLU A 279 -16.09 30.98 15.67
N GLU A 280 -15.40 31.34 16.75
CA GLU A 280 -14.00 31.79 16.70
C GLU A 280 -13.11 30.66 16.20
N ARG A 281 -13.18 29.49 16.86
CA ARG A 281 -12.43 28.30 16.46
C ARG A 281 -12.84 27.83 15.07
N ALA A 282 -14.13 27.87 14.73
CA ALA A 282 -14.57 27.53 13.38
C ALA A 282 -13.91 28.39 12.31
N LYS A 283 -13.86 29.72 12.50
CA LYS A 283 -13.20 30.67 11.59
C LYS A 283 -11.69 30.46 11.54
N GLU A 284 -11.06 30.12 12.66
CA GLU A 284 -9.63 29.76 12.72
C GLU A 284 -9.34 28.54 11.83
N LEU A 285 -10.05 27.42 12.06
CA LEU A 285 -9.90 26.19 11.27
C LEU A 285 -10.20 26.43 9.79
N HIS A 286 -11.26 27.17 9.48
CA HIS A 286 -11.61 27.51 8.11
C HIS A 286 -10.56 28.43 7.45
N GLY A 287 -10.00 29.38 8.19
CA GLY A 287 -8.91 30.22 7.73
C GLY A 287 -7.65 29.42 7.40
N ARG A 288 -7.36 28.37 8.18
CA ARG A 288 -6.29 27.40 7.88
C ARG A 288 -6.59 26.60 6.62
N LEU A 289 -7.83 26.11 6.45
CA LEU A 289 -8.27 25.45 5.22
C LEU A 289 -8.05 26.36 4.00
N LYS A 290 -8.45 27.63 4.06
CA LYS A 290 -8.29 28.58 2.95
C LYS A 290 -6.83 28.87 2.57
N LYS A 291 -5.87 28.65 3.46
CA LYS A 291 -4.43 28.73 3.10
C LYS A 291 -3.99 27.54 2.24
N ILE A 292 -4.64 26.38 2.41
CA ILE A 292 -4.32 25.14 1.69
C ILE A 292 -5.17 25.02 0.42
N VAL A 293 -6.45 25.38 0.53
CA VAL A 293 -7.47 25.35 -0.53
C VAL A 293 -8.11 26.74 -0.61
N PRO A 294 -7.50 27.70 -1.33
CA PRO A 294 -8.00 29.08 -1.42
C PRO A 294 -9.45 29.20 -1.91
N GLU A 295 -9.88 28.27 -2.76
CA GLU A 295 -11.24 28.20 -3.33
C GLU A 295 -12.28 27.55 -2.39
N ALA A 296 -11.91 27.24 -1.14
CA ALA A 296 -12.86 26.64 -0.20
C ALA A 296 -14.04 27.59 0.06
N PRO A 297 -15.30 27.10 -0.01
CA PRO A 297 -16.49 27.94 0.15
C PRO A 297 -16.56 28.51 1.57
N ASP A 298 -17.04 29.75 1.70
CA ASP A 298 -17.22 30.39 3.00
C ASP A 298 -18.14 29.60 3.94
N LEU A 299 -17.93 29.75 5.24
CA LEU A 299 -18.81 29.18 6.25
C LEU A 299 -20.21 29.81 6.17
N VAL A 300 -21.23 28.97 5.95
CA VAL A 300 -22.64 29.37 5.90
C VAL A 300 -23.37 28.82 7.12
N LYS A 301 -24.22 29.66 7.75
CA LYS A 301 -25.13 29.18 8.80
C LYS A 301 -26.24 28.35 8.16
N GLN A 302 -26.28 27.08 8.51
CA GLN A 302 -27.31 26.15 8.08
C GLN A 302 -28.32 25.99 9.21
N LYS A 303 -29.62 26.08 8.88
CA LYS A 303 -30.66 25.72 9.84
C LYS A 303 -30.58 24.22 10.05
N ALA A 304 -30.24 23.78 11.26
CA ALA A 304 -30.18 22.37 11.60
C ALA A 304 -31.50 21.70 11.18
N SER A 305 -31.44 20.81 10.18
CA SER A 305 -32.58 19.97 9.82
C SER A 305 -32.86 19.06 11.01
N ARG A 306 -33.97 19.30 11.71
CA ARG A 306 -34.39 18.56 12.92
C ARG A 306 -34.70 17.07 12.69
N ASN A 307 -34.43 16.51 11.50
CA ASN A 307 -34.87 15.16 11.12
C ASN A 307 -33.83 14.05 11.34
N ALA A 308 -32.72 14.29 12.04
CA ALA A 308 -31.59 13.35 12.09
C ALA A 308 -31.64 12.22 13.14
N THR A 309 -32.78 11.94 13.78
CA THR A 309 -32.85 10.88 14.82
C THR A 309 -34.04 9.94 14.63
N LYS A 310 -33.91 9.01 13.68
CA LYS A 310 -34.49 7.66 13.77
C LYS A 310 -33.56 6.70 13.02
N THR A 311 -32.65 6.07 13.76
CA THR A 311 -31.86 4.93 13.31
C THR A 311 -32.75 3.70 13.31
N GLU A 312 -33.06 3.14 12.14
CA GLU A 312 -33.63 1.80 12.03
C GLU A 312 -32.49 0.78 11.98
N ASP A 313 -32.54 -0.22 12.86
CA ASP A 313 -31.57 -1.31 12.93
C ASP A 313 -31.69 -2.21 11.67
N GLY A 314 -30.88 -1.93 10.66
CA GLY A 314 -30.80 -2.68 9.41
C GLY A 314 -29.81 -3.84 9.49
N ALA A 315 -30.32 -5.07 9.31
CA ALA A 315 -29.52 -6.28 9.22
C ALA A 315 -28.49 -6.24 8.07
N SER A 316 -27.24 -6.59 8.38
CA SER A 316 -26.13 -6.67 7.42
C SER A 316 -26.43 -7.71 6.34
N LYS A 317 -26.67 -7.25 5.10
CA LYS A 317 -26.67 -8.10 3.90
C LYS A 317 -25.27 -8.18 3.34
N SER A 318 -24.79 -9.39 3.04
CA SER A 318 -23.56 -9.60 2.28
C SER A 318 -23.80 -9.18 0.83
N PHE A 319 -23.17 -8.09 0.39
CA PHE A 319 -23.19 -7.64 -0.99
C PHE A 319 -21.94 -8.13 -1.72
N HIS A 320 -22.11 -8.57 -2.96
CA HIS A 320 -21.01 -8.92 -3.86
C HIS A 320 -20.65 -7.67 -4.67
N ILE A 321 -19.44 -7.13 -4.49
CA ILE A 321 -18.93 -6.01 -5.30
C ILE A 321 -18.57 -6.59 -6.67
N SER A 322 -19.12 -6.06 -7.76
CA SER A 322 -18.68 -6.44 -9.11
C SER A 322 -17.46 -5.61 -9.51
N VAL A 323 -16.53 -6.20 -10.27
CA VAL A 323 -15.34 -5.50 -10.77
C VAL A 323 -15.72 -4.30 -11.66
N VAL A 324 -16.85 -4.40 -12.37
CA VAL A 324 -17.36 -3.35 -13.26
C VAL A 324 -17.73 -2.09 -12.48
N ASP A 325 -18.32 -2.22 -11.29
CA ASP A 325 -18.71 -1.08 -10.44
C ASP A 325 -17.50 -0.31 -9.91
N VAL A 326 -16.37 -1.01 -9.72
CA VAL A 326 -15.12 -0.43 -9.20
C VAL A 326 -14.38 0.35 -10.29
N VAL A 327 -14.32 -0.19 -11.52
CA VAL A 327 -13.62 0.47 -12.64
C VAL A 327 -14.29 1.81 -12.99
N ALA A 328 -15.62 1.89 -13.00
CA ALA A 328 -16.34 3.13 -13.27
C ALA A 328 -16.06 4.23 -12.21
N ALA A 329 -15.82 3.82 -10.96
CA ALA A 329 -15.61 4.69 -9.81
C ALA A 329 -14.17 5.26 -9.69
N ALA A 330 -13.17 4.53 -10.17
CA ALA A 330 -11.75 4.85 -9.97
C ALA A 330 -11.24 6.02 -10.85
N SER A 331 -11.89 6.27 -12.00
CA SER A 331 -11.52 7.28 -13.01
C SER A 331 -11.44 8.73 -12.49
N ILE A 332 -11.98 9.00 -11.29
CA ILE A 332 -12.18 10.35 -10.74
C ILE A 332 -11.05 10.76 -9.75
N LEU A 333 -10.13 9.86 -9.36
CA LEU A 333 -9.38 9.98 -8.10
C LEU A 333 -7.92 10.53 -8.10
N LEU A 334 -7.39 11.23 -9.10
CA LEU A 334 -5.96 11.63 -9.06
C LEU A 334 -5.68 13.14 -9.08
N PHE A 335 -5.19 13.65 -7.95
CA PHE A 335 -3.97 14.48 -7.87
C PHE A 335 -3.26 14.31 -6.50
N ILE A 336 -1.92 14.32 -6.55
CA ILE A 336 -0.89 14.44 -5.48
C ILE A 336 -0.24 13.13 -4.94
N SER A 337 0.83 12.75 -5.65
CA SER A 337 2.17 12.31 -5.21
C SER A 337 2.42 11.79 -3.79
N VAL A 338 2.51 10.47 -3.66
CA VAL A 338 3.26 9.76 -2.57
C VAL A 338 4.50 9.01 -3.11
N GLY A 339 4.62 8.86 -4.44
CA GLY A 339 5.74 8.15 -5.09
C GLY A 339 7.11 8.79 -4.87
N ALA A 340 7.18 10.13 -4.80
CA ALA A 340 8.43 10.83 -4.51
C ALA A 340 8.91 10.59 -3.07
N TYR A 341 8.01 10.35 -2.10
CA TYR A 341 8.36 10.21 -0.69
C TYR A 341 9.03 8.85 -0.36
N SER A 342 8.56 7.77 -0.98
CA SER A 342 9.15 6.44 -0.78
C SER A 342 10.55 6.33 -1.41
N ILE A 343 10.74 6.92 -2.58
CA ILE A 343 12.05 7.03 -3.25
C ILE A 343 12.97 7.99 -2.48
N TYR A 344 12.46 9.14 -2.02
CA TYR A 344 13.22 10.09 -1.19
C TYR A 344 13.69 9.49 0.15
N ARG A 345 12.84 8.70 0.82
CA ARG A 345 13.21 8.02 2.09
C ARG A 345 14.23 6.92 1.87
N TYR A 346 14.19 6.22 0.74
CA TYR A 346 15.20 5.24 0.34
C TYR A 346 16.58 5.89 0.14
N PHE A 347 16.65 7.05 -0.53
CA PHE A 347 17.92 7.76 -0.72
C PHE A 347 18.42 8.53 0.52
N ARG A 348 17.53 8.97 1.43
CA ARG A 348 17.92 9.72 2.64
C ARG A 348 18.52 8.85 3.74
N ARG A 349 18.27 7.53 3.76
CA ARG A 349 18.91 6.59 4.71
C ARG A 349 20.33 6.19 4.32
N ARG A 350 20.81 6.60 3.14
CA ARG A 350 22.16 6.33 2.61
C ARG A 350 23.13 7.52 2.72
N LYS A 351 22.75 8.57 3.45
CA LYS A 351 23.64 9.63 3.95
C LYS A 351 23.66 9.54 5.46
#